data_AF-A0AAQ0BUY1-F1
#
_entry.id   AF-A0AAQ0BUY1-F1
#
_cell.length_a   1.000
_cell.length_b   1.000
_cell.length_c   1.000
_cell.angle_alpha   90.00
_cell.angle_beta   90.00
_cell.angle_gamma   90.00
#
_symmetry.space_group_name_H-M   'P 1'
#
loop_
_entity.id
_entity.type
_entity.pdbx_description
1 polymer ?
#
loop_
_entity_poly.entity_id
_entity_poly.type
_entity_poly.pdbx_seq_one_letter_code
_entity_poly.pdbx_strand_id
1 'polypeptide(L)'
;MGIYVIQYKQDPTYVLGVNDQIANSPVVVRKQGTPNRFVLWDINFDTGVISLNSSGGTLALDPQGDRVAPEVPLVLAPVNPAAAGQRYDVITKPNYLLSVANHQLCIDNKGRGLSDGNPVWLYQFNGSPAQQWNLVPLMNLTLAV
;
A
#
# COMPACT_ATOMS: atom_id res chain seq x y z
N MET A 1 -11.33 5.44 10.35
CA MET A 1 -9.89 5.16 10.15
C MET A 1 -9.52 3.94 10.98
N GLY A 2 -8.76 2.99 10.41
CA GLY A 2 -8.26 1.83 11.14
C GLY A 2 -6.82 1.53 10.79
N ILE A 3 -6.09 0.88 11.70
CA ILE A 3 -4.68 0.51 11.52
C ILE A 3 -4.59 -0.92 10.97
N TYR A 4 -3.86 -1.10 9.87
CA TYR A 4 -3.73 -2.36 9.17
C TYR A 4 -2.28 -2.71 8.86
N VAL A 5 -2.02 -4.00 8.79
CA VAL A 5 -0.95 -4.56 7.95
C VAL A 5 -1.57 -4.96 6.62
N ILE A 6 -0.93 -4.58 5.52
CA ILE A 6 -1.37 -4.94 4.16
C ILE A 6 -0.48 -6.11 3.71
N GLN A 7 -0.94 -7.34 3.89
CA GLN A 7 -0.17 -8.56 3.57
C GLN A 7 -0.24 -8.87 2.07
N TYR A 8 0.89 -9.29 1.50
CA TYR A 8 0.91 -9.81 0.13
C TYR A 8 0.22 -11.18 0.10
N LYS A 9 -0.86 -11.33 -0.67
CA LYS A 9 -1.71 -12.52 -0.57
C LYS A 9 -1.05 -13.79 -1.09
N GLN A 10 -0.19 -13.68 -2.11
CA GLN A 10 0.51 -14.85 -2.67
C GLN A 10 1.51 -15.45 -1.67
N ASP A 11 2.15 -14.62 -0.85
CA ASP A 11 3.09 -15.04 0.20
C ASP A 11 2.94 -14.10 1.42
N PRO A 12 2.14 -14.50 2.42
CA PRO A 12 1.86 -13.68 3.60
C PRO A 12 3.07 -13.39 4.50
N THR A 13 4.23 -13.99 4.21
CA THR A 13 5.50 -13.59 4.86
C THR A 13 6.01 -12.24 4.36
N TYR A 14 5.37 -11.65 3.35
CA TYR A 14 5.62 -10.30 2.86
C TYR A 14 4.42 -9.38 3.10
N VAL A 15 4.71 -8.11 3.37
CA VAL A 15 3.74 -7.04 3.63
C VAL A 15 4.10 -5.79 2.83
N LEU A 16 3.13 -4.94 2.54
CA LEU A 16 3.38 -3.62 2.00
C LEU A 16 4.09 -2.77 3.07
N GLY A 17 5.18 -2.13 2.69
CA GLY A 17 5.92 -1.25 3.57
C GLY A 17 6.75 -0.23 2.82
N VAL A 18 7.62 0.45 3.56
CA VAL A 18 8.48 1.52 3.05
C VAL A 18 9.92 1.30 3.48
N ASN A 19 10.88 1.87 2.76
CA ASN A 19 12.30 1.81 3.15
C ASN A 19 12.63 2.74 4.32
N ASP A 20 11.95 3.88 4.37
CA ASP A 20 12.12 4.92 5.37
C ASP A 20 10.80 5.73 5.54
N GLN A 21 10.69 6.52 6.60
CA GLN A 21 9.48 7.25 7.01
C GLN A 21 9.49 8.72 6.54
N ILE A 22 10.06 8.96 5.35
CA ILE A 22 10.22 10.29 4.75
C ILE A 22 9.53 10.38 3.39
N ALA A 23 9.22 11.59 2.94
CA ALA A 23 8.69 11.82 1.59
C ALA A 23 9.67 11.30 0.52
N ASN A 24 9.12 10.83 -0.61
CA ASN A 24 9.78 10.12 -1.71
C ASN A 24 10.43 8.78 -1.36
N SER A 25 10.26 8.29 -0.12
CA SER A 25 10.65 6.92 0.25
C SER A 25 9.87 5.91 -0.60
N PRO A 26 10.54 4.95 -1.26
CA PRO A 26 9.85 3.94 -2.05
C PRO A 26 8.93 3.05 -1.19
N VAL A 27 7.77 2.74 -1.76
CA VAL A 27 6.88 1.70 -1.26
C VAL A 27 7.31 0.38 -1.89
N VAL A 28 7.48 -0.62 -1.04
CA VAL A 28 8.07 -1.91 -1.40
C VAL A 28 7.34 -3.03 -0.65
N VAL A 29 7.59 -4.28 -1.04
CA VAL A 29 7.29 -5.41 -0.15
C VAL A 29 8.39 -5.54 0.91
N ARG A 30 7.98 -5.79 2.15
CA ARG A 30 8.86 -6.01 3.30
C ARG A 30 8.60 -7.38 3.92
N LYS A 31 9.61 -8.03 4.49
CA LYS A 31 9.41 -9.26 5.27
C LYS A 31 8.59 -9.00 6.53
N GLN A 32 7.76 -9.97 6.89
CA GLN A 32 7.08 -10.02 8.19
C GLN A 32 8.14 -10.02 9.31
N GLY A 33 7.88 -9.27 10.38
CA GLY A 33 8.87 -8.97 11.43
C GLY A 33 9.67 -7.68 11.19
N THR A 34 9.52 -7.01 10.04
CA THR A 34 9.97 -5.62 9.85
C THR A 34 9.34 -4.73 10.92
N PRO A 35 10.09 -3.79 11.54
CA PRO A 35 9.55 -2.90 12.57
C PRO A 35 8.27 -2.19 12.11
N ASN A 36 7.26 -2.18 12.98
CA ASN A 36 5.92 -1.66 12.70
C ASN A 36 5.89 -0.25 12.10
N ARG A 37 6.87 0.60 12.44
CA ARG A 37 7.03 1.95 11.88
C ARG A 37 7.27 2.01 10.35
N PHE A 38 7.47 0.86 9.70
CA PHE A 38 7.65 0.78 8.25
C PHE A 38 6.52 0.04 7.54
N VAL A 39 5.56 -0.55 8.27
CA VAL A 39 4.59 -1.52 7.71
C VAL A 39 3.17 -1.36 8.25
N LEU A 40 2.93 -0.47 9.21
CA LEU A 40 1.59 -0.14 9.67
C LEU A 40 1.00 1.03 8.87
N TRP A 41 -0.22 0.82 8.39
CA TRP A 41 -0.94 1.76 7.56
C TRP A 41 -2.26 2.16 8.22
N ASP A 42 -2.51 3.46 8.30
CA ASP A 42 -3.83 4.02 8.59
C ASP A 42 -4.64 4.07 7.29
N ILE A 43 -5.73 3.29 7.25
CA ILE A 43 -6.66 3.26 6.13
C ILE A 43 -7.90 4.09 6.48
N ASN A 44 -8.16 5.11 5.67
CA ASN A 44 -9.38 5.89 5.72
C ASN A 44 -10.37 5.38 4.66
N PHE A 45 -11.37 4.62 5.09
CA PHE A 45 -12.39 4.03 4.21
C PHE A 45 -13.33 5.06 3.58
N ASP A 46 -13.46 6.27 4.15
CA ASP A 46 -14.30 7.33 3.61
C ASP A 46 -13.61 8.07 2.46
N THR A 47 -12.28 8.21 2.53
CA THR A 47 -11.50 8.99 1.55
C THR A 47 -10.69 8.14 0.58
N GLY A 48 -10.41 6.87 0.92
CA GLY A 48 -9.51 5.98 0.20
C GLY A 48 -8.02 6.23 0.48
N VAL A 49 -7.68 7.17 1.37
CA VAL A 49 -6.28 7.48 1.69
C VAL A 49 -5.68 6.38 2.56
N ILE A 50 -4.53 5.86 2.13
CA ILE A 50 -3.71 4.92 2.89
C ILE A 50 -2.44 5.65 3.31
N SER A 51 -2.28 5.90 4.61
CA SER A 51 -1.18 6.70 5.15
C SER A 51 -0.31 5.91 6.11
N LEU A 52 0.99 6.23 6.17
CA LEU A 52 1.93 5.54 7.04
C LEU A 52 1.65 5.94 8.49
N ASN A 53 1.38 4.95 9.35
CA ASN A 53 0.97 5.22 10.72
C ASN A 53 2.03 5.96 11.54
N SER A 54 3.31 5.60 11.41
CA SER A 54 4.40 6.27 12.14
C SER A 54 4.66 7.71 11.70
N SER A 55 4.13 8.13 10.54
CA SER A 55 4.18 9.54 10.11
C SER A 55 3.10 10.40 10.79
N GLY A 56 2.27 9.81 11.66
CA GLY A 56 1.08 10.48 12.21
C GLY A 56 0.01 10.73 11.14
N GLY A 57 -0.03 9.90 10.08
CA GLY A 57 -0.95 10.06 8.96
C GLY A 57 -0.61 11.22 8.01
N THR A 58 0.62 11.76 8.06
CA THR A 58 1.05 12.90 7.21
C THR A 58 1.65 12.49 5.87
N LEU A 59 2.08 11.24 5.73
CA LEU A 59 2.59 10.67 4.48
C LEU A 59 1.67 9.56 3.97
N ALA A 60 1.19 9.70 2.73
CA ALA A 60 0.31 8.74 2.05
C ALA A 60 1.05 7.93 0.98
N LEU A 61 0.48 6.78 0.62
CA LEU A 61 0.78 6.09 -0.63
C LEU A 61 0.44 7.02 -1.80
N ASP A 62 1.42 7.26 -2.66
CA ASP A 62 1.33 8.18 -3.79
C ASP A 62 1.93 7.51 -5.04
N PRO A 63 1.21 7.43 -6.17
CA PRO A 63 1.83 7.13 -7.44
C PRO A 63 2.69 8.32 -7.84
N GLN A 64 4.01 8.15 -7.74
CA GLN A 64 5.00 9.21 -7.66
C GLN A 64 4.63 10.49 -8.44
N GLY A 65 4.34 11.54 -7.68
CA GLY A 65 3.99 12.85 -8.21
C GLY A 65 2.52 12.94 -8.64
N ASP A 66 1.63 12.22 -7.94
CA ASP A 66 0.20 12.11 -8.26
C ASP A 66 -0.08 11.58 -9.69
N ARG A 67 0.87 10.85 -10.28
CA ARG A 67 0.80 10.41 -11.68
C ARG A 67 0.00 9.11 -11.81
N VAL A 68 -1.29 9.23 -12.11
CA VAL A 68 -2.19 8.09 -12.34
C VAL A 68 -1.97 7.50 -13.75
N ALA A 69 -0.95 6.64 -13.88
CA ALA A 69 -0.61 5.93 -15.11
C ALA A 69 -0.05 4.53 -14.77
N PRO A 70 -0.02 3.57 -15.72
CA PRO A 70 0.65 2.31 -15.48
C PRO A 70 2.16 2.50 -15.28
N GLU A 71 2.77 1.57 -14.54
CA GLU A 71 4.21 1.48 -14.29
C GLU A 71 4.79 2.67 -13.53
N VAL A 72 3.95 3.37 -12.76
CA VAL A 72 4.37 4.46 -11.87
C VAL A 72 4.73 3.89 -10.51
N PRO A 73 5.98 4.08 -10.01
CA PRO A 73 6.35 3.65 -8.67
C PRO A 73 5.45 4.27 -7.60
N LEU A 74 5.12 3.49 -6.56
CA LEU A 74 4.52 4.05 -5.36
C LEU A 74 5.61 4.56 -4.41
N VAL A 75 5.39 5.74 -3.86
CA VAL A 75 6.26 6.38 -2.87
C VAL A 75 5.41 6.91 -1.70
N LEU A 76 6.07 7.32 -0.63
CA LEU A 76 5.46 8.21 0.35
C LEU A 76 5.44 9.64 -0.17
N ALA A 77 4.32 10.34 -0.08
CA ALA A 77 4.24 11.78 -0.30
C ALA A 77 3.37 12.44 0.79
N PRO A 78 3.56 13.75 1.06
CA PRO A 78 2.65 14.48 1.94
C PRO A 78 1.19 14.28 1.52
N VAL A 79 0.31 14.00 2.50
CA VAL A 79 -1.11 13.84 2.24
C VAL A 79 -1.64 15.13 1.60
N ASN A 80 -2.22 14.99 0.41
CA ASN A 80 -2.85 16.07 -0.32
C ASN A 80 -4.31 15.70 -0.62
N PRO A 81 -5.30 16.31 0.05
CA PRO A 81 -6.70 16.02 -0.18
C PRO A 81 -7.18 16.24 -1.63
N ALA A 82 -6.49 17.10 -2.39
CA ALA A 82 -6.78 17.35 -3.80
C ALA A 82 -6.12 16.35 -4.77
N ALA A 83 -5.14 15.56 -4.31
CA ALA A 83 -4.46 14.56 -5.12
C ALA A 83 -5.37 13.33 -5.32
N ALA A 84 -5.80 13.11 -6.56
CA ALA A 84 -6.71 12.00 -6.87
C ALA A 84 -5.97 10.65 -6.88
N GLY A 85 -4.66 10.64 -7.14
CA GLY A 85 -3.81 9.47 -7.14
C GLY A 85 -3.52 8.89 -5.76
N GLN A 86 -3.66 9.68 -4.69
CA GLN A 86 -3.48 9.21 -3.30
C GLN A 86 -4.70 8.45 -2.74
N ARG A 87 -5.72 8.19 -3.57
CA ARG A 87 -6.98 7.55 -3.15
C ARG A 87 -7.11 6.18 -3.78
N TYR A 88 -7.34 5.18 -2.94
CA TYR A 88 -7.51 3.80 -3.34
C TYR A 88 -8.87 3.27 -2.89
N ASP A 89 -9.58 2.61 -3.81
CA ASP A 89 -10.77 1.85 -3.52
C ASP A 89 -10.34 0.52 -2.89
N VAL A 90 -10.71 0.36 -1.63
CA VAL A 90 -10.41 -0.80 -0.80
C VAL A 90 -11.65 -1.63 -0.49
N ILE A 91 -12.81 -1.27 -1.06
CA ILE A 91 -14.13 -1.80 -0.68
C ILE A 91 -14.77 -2.56 -1.83
N THR A 92 -14.86 -1.96 -3.02
CA THR A 92 -15.72 -2.49 -4.08
C THR A 92 -15.20 -3.79 -4.69
N LYS A 93 -13.87 -4.01 -4.60
CA LYS A 93 -13.21 -5.21 -5.11
C LYS A 93 -12.29 -5.81 -4.03
N PRO A 94 -12.79 -6.73 -3.19
CA PRO A 94 -12.02 -7.30 -2.08
C PRO A 94 -10.67 -7.87 -2.54
N ASN A 95 -9.65 -7.63 -1.73
CA ASN A 95 -8.23 -7.97 -1.95
C ASN A 95 -7.49 -7.15 -3.03
N TYR A 96 -8.15 -6.18 -3.68
CA TYR A 96 -7.48 -5.32 -4.65
C TYR A 96 -7.57 -3.87 -4.18
N LEU A 97 -6.43 -3.17 -4.20
CA LEU A 97 -6.35 -1.75 -3.87
C LEU A 97 -6.32 -0.98 -5.20
N LEU A 98 -7.51 -0.67 -5.73
CA LEU A 98 -7.65 -0.02 -7.03
C LEU A 98 -7.44 1.49 -6.88
N SER A 99 -6.87 2.16 -7.89
CA SER A 99 -6.88 3.64 -7.88
C SER A 99 -8.31 4.13 -8.05
N VAL A 100 -8.77 5.05 -7.18
CA VAL A 100 -10.09 5.70 -7.32
C VAL A 100 -10.15 6.54 -8.59
N ALA A 101 -9.06 7.23 -8.94
CA ALA A 101 -8.98 8.06 -10.14
C ALA A 101 -9.06 7.24 -11.44
N ASN A 102 -8.63 5.98 -11.41
CA ASN A 102 -8.73 5.06 -12.54
C ASN A 102 -8.77 3.60 -12.07
N HIS A 103 -9.96 3.02 -11.99
CA HIS A 103 -10.18 1.63 -11.52
C HIS A 103 -9.55 0.55 -12.45
N GLN A 104 -8.98 0.94 -13.60
CA GLN A 104 -8.16 0.06 -14.44
C GLN A 104 -6.73 -0.07 -13.94
N LEU A 105 -6.35 0.63 -12.87
CA LEU A 105 -5.03 0.58 -12.25
C LEU A 105 -5.13 0.16 -10.78
N CYS A 106 -4.14 -0.57 -10.28
CA CYS A 106 -4.08 -1.01 -8.89
C CYS A 106 -2.66 -1.15 -8.36
N ILE A 107 -2.53 -1.25 -7.04
CA ILE A 107 -1.26 -1.52 -6.35
C ILE A 107 -0.77 -2.93 -6.70
N ASP A 108 0.43 -3.02 -7.25
CA ASP A 108 1.02 -4.24 -7.81
C ASP A 108 2.44 -4.47 -7.28
N ASN A 109 2.73 -5.70 -6.85
CA ASN A 109 4.07 -6.14 -6.51
C ASN A 109 4.85 -6.44 -7.80
N LYS A 110 5.78 -5.54 -8.19
CA LYS A 110 6.41 -5.56 -9.51
C LYS A 110 7.01 -6.92 -9.85
N GLY A 111 6.52 -7.52 -10.93
CA GLY A 111 7.00 -8.81 -11.43
C GLY A 111 6.77 -10.00 -10.49
N ARG A 112 5.88 -9.87 -9.48
CA ARG A 112 5.67 -10.85 -8.40
C ARG A 112 6.96 -11.17 -7.63
N GLY A 113 7.85 -10.18 -7.48
CA GLY A 113 9.12 -10.38 -6.78
C GLY A 113 8.92 -10.80 -5.32
N LEU A 114 9.67 -11.82 -4.89
CA LEU A 114 9.65 -12.37 -3.54
C LEU A 114 10.93 -12.06 -2.76
N SER A 115 11.41 -10.82 -2.89
CA SER A 115 12.58 -10.30 -2.19
C SER A 115 12.20 -9.10 -1.34
N ASP A 116 12.75 -9.01 -0.14
CA ASP A 116 12.63 -7.81 0.70
C ASP A 116 13.09 -6.58 -0.09
N GLY A 117 12.27 -5.53 -0.13
CA GLY A 117 12.53 -4.35 -0.94
C GLY A 117 12.08 -4.42 -2.39
N ASN A 118 11.39 -5.49 -2.85
CA ASN A 118 10.89 -5.51 -4.22
C ASN A 118 9.90 -4.34 -4.46
N PRO A 119 10.04 -3.58 -5.56
CA PRO A 119 9.24 -2.38 -5.78
C PRO A 119 7.74 -2.67 -5.87
N VAL A 120 6.95 -1.75 -5.32
CA VAL A 120 5.51 -1.70 -5.54
C VAL A 120 5.19 -0.48 -6.40
N TRP A 121 4.28 -0.66 -7.34
CA TRP A 121 3.92 0.33 -8.34
C TRP A 121 2.43 0.29 -8.65
N LEU A 122 1.95 1.32 -9.33
CA LEU A 122 0.64 1.37 -9.94
C LEU A 122 0.72 0.65 -11.31
N TYR A 123 -0.10 -0.37 -11.52
CA TYR A 123 -0.07 -1.17 -12.74
C TYR A 123 -1.47 -1.46 -13.27
N GLN A 124 -1.57 -1.81 -14.55
CA GLN A 124 -2.81 -2.22 -15.19
C GLN A 124 -3.43 -3.40 -14.44
N PHE A 125 -4.69 -3.25 -14.04
CA PHE A 125 -5.44 -4.31 -13.38
C PHE A 125 -5.54 -5.53 -14.31
N ASN A 126 -5.06 -6.68 -13.84
CA ASN A 126 -5.06 -7.95 -14.57
C ASN A 126 -5.45 -9.15 -13.68
N GLY A 127 -5.76 -8.92 -12.40
CA GLY A 127 -6.21 -9.95 -11.46
C GLY A 127 -5.12 -10.93 -11.02
N SER A 128 -3.87 -10.70 -11.40
CA SER A 128 -2.78 -11.61 -11.06
C SER A 128 -2.47 -11.61 -9.56
N PRO A 129 -1.75 -12.63 -9.05
CA PRO A 129 -1.31 -12.66 -7.66
C PRO A 129 -0.51 -11.41 -7.22
N ALA A 130 0.16 -10.72 -8.14
CA ALA A 130 0.89 -9.47 -7.87
C ALA A 130 0.02 -8.37 -7.26
N GLN A 131 -1.29 -8.42 -7.51
CA GLN A 131 -2.25 -7.34 -7.23
C GLN A 131 -3.13 -7.64 -6.02
N GLN A 132 -2.90 -8.79 -5.37
CA GLN A 132 -3.76 -9.28 -4.31
C GLN A 132 -3.15 -9.03 -2.94
N TRP A 133 -3.89 -8.33 -2.10
CA TRP A 133 -3.46 -7.88 -0.78
C TRP A 133 -4.52 -8.22 0.28
N ASN A 134 -4.10 -8.82 1.39
CA ASN A 134 -4.97 -9.03 2.55
C ASN A 134 -4.86 -7.82 3.49
N LEU A 135 -5.98 -7.19 3.81
CA LEU A 135 -6.04 -6.15 4.84
C LEU A 135 -6.22 -6.81 6.20
N VAL A 136 -5.17 -6.85 7.02
CA VAL A 136 -5.19 -7.44 8.36
C VAL A 136 -5.28 -6.32 9.40
N PRO A 137 -6.43 -6.15 10.09
CA PRO A 137 -6.55 -5.17 11.16
C PRO A 137 -5.55 -5.49 12.28
N LEU A 138 -4.87 -4.47 12.81
CA LEU A 138 -3.92 -4.66 13.92
C LEU A 138 -4.59 -5.26 15.18
N MET A 139 -5.88 -4.99 15.38
CA MET A 139 -6.67 -5.57 16.48
C MET A 139 -6.81 -7.11 16.38
N ASN A 140 -6.57 -7.69 15.21
CA ASN A 140 -6.62 -9.13 14.96
C ASN A 140 -5.22 -9.77 14.92
N LEU A 141 -4.14 -8.99 15.10
CA LEU A 141 -2.80 -9.54 15.29
C LEU A 141 -2.70 -10.05 16.73
N THR A 142 -3.05 -11.31 16.93
CA THR A 142 -2.67 -12.01 18.17
C THR A 142 -1.15 -11.93 18.30
N LEU A 143 -0.66 -11.34 19.38
CA LEU A 143 0.73 -11.49 19.79
C LEU A 143 0.97 -13.00 19.89
N ALA A 144 1.71 -13.57 18.94
CA ALA A 144 2.30 -14.88 19.14
C ALA A 144 3.30 -14.71 20.29
N VAL A 145 2.85 -15.06 21.49
CA VAL A 145 3.69 -15.17 22.69
C VAL A 145 4.39 -16.52 22.67
#